data_AF-A0AAW1M6J6-F1
#
_entry.id   AF-A0AAW1M6J6-F1
#
_cell.length_a   1.000
_cell.length_b   1.000
_cell.length_c   1.000
_cell.angle_alpha   90.00
_cell.angle_beta   90.00
_cell.angle_gamma   90.00
#
_symmetry.space_group_name_H-M   'P 1'
#
loop_
_entity.id
_entity.type
_entity.pdbx_description
1 polymer ?
#
loop_
_entity_poly.entity_id
_entity_poly.type
_entity_poly.pdbx_seq_one_letter_code
_entity_poly.pdbx_strand_id
1 'polypeptide(L)'
;MNVAKIEAAQLHEAIQMNHLDHDYVMWILGTRNFFQLRSTFAIYKDQFSTSIDQDILKCGSGDLHTLLNVAVLCMNNPEKHFAEVIRTSILGLGTDEDSLSRAIVTRAEVDMKKVKFEYGRMYQTSVEDDVKGDTSGYYETFLLTLLGTKS
;
A
#
# COMPACT_ATOMS: atom_id res chain seq x y z
N MET A 1 3.65 30.90 -2.90
CA MET A 1 4.48 29.87 -2.25
C MET A 1 3.83 28.52 -2.54
N ASN A 2 4.53 27.53 -3.09
CA ASN A 2 3.94 26.23 -3.36
C ASN A 2 4.01 25.37 -2.09
N VAL A 3 2.87 25.23 -1.39
CA VAL A 3 2.77 24.49 -0.12
C VAL A 3 3.26 23.05 -0.26
N ALA A 4 2.90 22.37 -1.35
CA ALA A 4 3.31 20.99 -1.61
C ALA A 4 4.84 20.84 -1.74
N LYS A 5 5.53 21.87 -2.26
CA LYS A 5 7.00 21.87 -2.34
C LYS A 5 7.67 22.03 -0.97
N ILE A 6 7.10 22.84 -0.09
CA ILE A 6 7.60 23.02 1.27
C ILE A 6 7.38 21.74 2.07
N GLU A 7 6.17 21.18 2.01
CA GLU A 7 5.82 19.94 2.70
C GLU A 7 6.68 18.76 2.23
N ALA A 8 6.96 18.66 0.93
CA ALA A 8 7.84 17.61 0.41
C ALA A 8 9.27 17.71 0.98
N ALA A 9 9.82 18.92 1.09
CA ALA A 9 11.14 19.14 1.68
C ALA A 9 11.16 18.82 3.18
N GLN A 10 10.12 19.22 3.92
CA GLN A 10 9.98 18.91 5.34
C GLN A 10 9.89 17.40 5.59
N LEU A 11 9.07 16.68 4.82
CA LEU A 11 8.97 15.22 4.92
C LEU A 11 10.31 14.55 4.62
N HIS A 12 11.04 15.03 3.61
CA HIS A 12 12.36 14.47 3.28
C HIS A 12 13.37 14.67 4.42
N GLU A 13 13.41 15.87 4.98
CA GLU A 13 14.28 16.19 6.12
C GLU A 13 13.98 15.28 7.34
N ALA A 14 12.70 15.11 7.69
CA ALA A 14 12.28 14.21 8.77
C ALA A 14 12.76 12.78 8.57
N ILE A 15 12.59 12.28 7.33
CA ILE A 15 12.98 10.91 6.96
C ILE A 15 14.49 10.74 7.01
N GLN A 16 15.27 11.71 6.54
CA GLN A 16 16.73 11.66 6.61
C GLN A 16 17.25 11.71 8.05
N MET A 17 16.56 12.43 8.94
CA MET A 17 16.89 12.50 10.36
C MET A 17 16.34 11.34 11.19
N ASN A 18 15.57 10.42 10.58
CA ASN A 18 14.87 9.34 11.28
C ASN A 18 13.94 9.82 12.42
N HIS A 19 13.32 10.99 12.24
CA HIS A 19 12.40 11.62 13.19
C HIS A 19 10.99 11.68 12.62
N LEU A 20 10.39 10.51 12.35
CA LEU A 20 9.04 10.41 11.79
C LEU A 20 7.92 10.82 12.78
N ASP A 21 8.25 10.93 14.06
CA ASP A 21 7.39 11.38 15.14
C ASP A 21 7.27 12.91 15.24
N HIS A 22 7.98 13.66 14.38
CA HIS A 22 7.91 15.11 14.39
C HIS A 22 6.49 15.61 14.06
N ASP A 23 6.01 16.60 14.82
CA ASP A 23 4.66 17.18 14.72
C ASP A 23 4.21 17.50 13.29
N TYR A 24 5.10 18.00 12.43
CA TYR A 24 4.72 18.33 11.06
C TYR A 24 4.48 17.10 10.19
N VAL A 25 5.17 15.96 10.43
CA VAL A 25 4.91 14.71 9.69
C VAL A 25 3.50 14.22 9.99
N MET A 26 3.18 14.14 11.29
CA MET A 26 1.86 13.74 11.76
C MET A 26 0.78 14.73 11.32
N TRP A 27 1.06 16.03 11.34
CA TRP A 27 0.13 17.04 10.90
C TRP A 27 -0.11 16.99 9.39
N ILE A 28 0.93 16.87 8.56
CA ILE A 28 0.79 16.78 7.10
C ILE A 28 -0.05 15.55 6.76
N LEU A 29 0.35 14.37 7.23
CA LEU A 29 -0.31 13.11 6.89
C LEU A 29 -1.70 12.97 7.52
N GLY A 30 -1.92 13.54 8.71
CA GLY A 30 -3.17 13.44 9.44
C GLY A 30 -4.22 14.50 9.11
N THR A 31 -3.82 15.64 8.53
CA THR A 31 -4.76 16.78 8.31
C THR A 31 -4.94 17.19 6.86
N ARG A 32 -4.00 16.88 5.97
CA ARG A 32 -4.13 17.28 4.56
C ARG A 32 -5.12 16.42 3.82
N ASN A 33 -5.85 17.04 2.89
CA ASN A 33 -6.70 16.30 1.98
C ASN A 33 -5.87 15.50 0.97
N PHE A 34 -6.48 14.47 0.37
CA PHE A 34 -5.79 13.57 -0.55
C PHE A 34 -5.23 14.25 -1.80
N PHE A 35 -5.85 15.31 -2.31
CA PHE A 35 -5.32 16.01 -3.49
C PHE A 35 -3.99 16.72 -3.17
N GLN A 36 -3.93 17.40 -2.02
CA GLN A 36 -2.71 18.06 -1.54
C GLN A 36 -1.61 17.06 -1.23
N LEU A 37 -1.94 15.94 -0.56
CA LEU A 37 -0.97 14.89 -0.24
C LEU A 37 -0.39 14.25 -1.49
N ARG A 38 -1.23 13.90 -2.47
CA ARG A 38 -0.76 13.35 -3.74
C ARG A 38 0.12 14.34 -4.51
N SER A 39 -0.21 15.62 -4.49
CA SER A 39 0.65 16.66 -5.07
C SER A 39 2.00 16.74 -4.34
N THR A 40 2.00 16.67 -3.02
CA THR A 40 3.21 16.67 -2.18
C THR A 40 4.09 15.46 -2.48
N PHE A 41 3.52 14.26 -2.55
CA PHE A 41 4.25 13.03 -2.87
C PHE A 41 4.78 13.00 -4.32
N ALA A 42 4.04 13.57 -5.27
CA ALA A 42 4.51 13.73 -6.63
C ALA A 42 5.72 14.66 -6.71
N ILE A 43 5.68 15.80 -6.01
CA ILE A 43 6.81 16.73 -5.93
C ILE A 43 7.99 16.11 -5.18
N TYR A 44 7.73 15.34 -4.11
CA TYR A 44 8.77 14.59 -3.40
C TYR A 44 9.52 13.67 -4.35
N LYS A 45 8.79 12.87 -5.14
CA LYS A 45 9.38 11.94 -6.10
C LYS A 45 10.18 12.65 -7.19
N ASP A 46 9.68 13.79 -7.68
CA ASP A 46 10.36 14.62 -8.67
C ASP A 46 11.68 15.21 -8.14
N GLN A 47 11.69 15.68 -6.89
CA GLN A 47 12.86 16.34 -6.30
C GLN A 47 13.92 15.38 -5.81
N PHE A 48 13.53 14.24 -5.23
CA PHE A 48 14.44 13.32 -4.56
C PHE A 48 14.71 12.04 -5.35
N SER A 49 14.04 11.84 -6.50
CA SER A 49 14.15 10.66 -7.36
C SER A 49 13.80 9.32 -6.69
N THR A 50 13.29 9.35 -5.46
CA THR A 50 12.81 8.22 -4.67
C THR A 50 11.36 8.47 -4.28
N SER A 51 10.56 7.42 -4.13
CA SER A 51 9.22 7.58 -3.60
C SER A 51 9.24 7.60 -2.08
N ILE A 52 8.38 8.43 -1.49
CA ILE A 52 8.32 8.62 -0.04
C ILE A 52 8.04 7.31 0.72
N ASP A 53 7.29 6.37 0.15
CA ASP A 53 7.10 5.03 0.72
C ASP A 53 8.42 4.25 0.83
N GLN A 54 9.28 4.32 -0.18
CA GLN A 54 10.59 3.66 -0.17
C GLN A 54 11.54 4.27 0.85
N ASP A 55 11.51 5.59 1.01
CA ASP A 55 12.39 6.26 1.95
C ASP A 55 11.93 6.03 3.40
N ILE A 56 10.62 6.04 3.68
CA ILE A 56 10.09 5.67 5.00
C ILE A 56 10.46 4.23 5.35
N LEU A 57 10.40 3.29 4.39
CA LEU A 57 10.84 1.90 4.63
C LEU A 57 12.33 1.77 4.96
N LYS A 58 13.18 2.65 4.42
CA LYS A 58 14.62 2.67 4.69
C LYS A 58 14.99 3.41 5.97
N CYS A 59 14.12 4.30 6.43
CA CYS A 59 14.31 5.22 7.54
C CYS A 59 14.60 4.49 8.87
N GLY A 60 13.89 3.39 9.13
CA GLY A 60 14.07 2.62 10.36
C GLY A 60 13.12 1.44 10.47
N SER A 61 13.19 0.75 11.61
CA SER A 61 12.30 -0.34 11.99
C SER A 61 11.52 0.03 13.24
N GLY A 62 10.19 -0.15 13.20
CA GLY A 62 9.30 0.18 14.29
C GLY A 62 7.83 0.24 13.86
N ASP A 63 6.93 0.22 14.84
CA ASP A 63 5.49 0.25 14.59
C ASP A 63 5.06 1.55 13.90
N LEU A 64 5.64 2.69 14.30
CA LEU A 64 5.34 3.99 13.69
C LEU A 64 5.79 4.05 12.22
N HIS A 65 6.99 3.58 11.91
CA HIS A 65 7.51 3.52 10.53
C HIS A 65 6.60 2.66 9.65
N THR A 66 6.20 1.49 10.16
CA THR A 66 5.31 0.56 9.46
C THR A 66 3.93 1.20 9.24
N LEU A 67 3.36 1.81 10.28
CA LEU A 67 2.06 2.47 10.22
C LEU A 67 2.06 3.64 9.23
N LEU A 68 3.07 4.50 9.27
CA LEU A 68 3.19 5.64 8.36
C LEU A 68 3.43 5.20 6.93
N ASN A 69 4.23 4.16 6.71
CA ASN A 69 4.42 3.59 5.38
C ASN A 69 3.10 3.09 4.80
N VAL A 70 2.35 2.30 5.58
CA VAL A 70 1.01 1.81 5.18
C VAL A 70 0.07 2.99 4.90
N ALA A 71 0.05 4.01 5.77
CA ALA A 71 -0.78 5.19 5.58
C ALA A 71 -0.45 5.90 4.26
N VAL A 72 0.83 6.13 3.98
CA VAL A 72 1.30 6.75 2.73
C VAL A 72 0.94 5.91 1.51
N LEU A 73 1.11 4.59 1.58
CA LEU A 73 0.73 3.68 0.49
C LEU A 73 -0.78 3.75 0.22
N CYS A 74 -1.62 3.69 1.25
CA CYS A 74 -3.07 3.82 1.13
C CYS A 74 -3.50 5.15 0.50
N MET A 75 -2.76 6.23 0.77
CA MET A 75 -3.05 7.56 0.23
C MET A 75 -2.59 7.75 -1.22
N ASN A 76 -1.48 7.11 -1.60
CA ASN A 76 -0.84 7.35 -2.89
C ASN A 76 -1.16 6.27 -3.93
N ASN A 77 -1.06 5.00 -3.53
CA ASN A 77 -1.25 3.82 -4.38
C ASN A 77 -1.97 2.70 -3.58
N PRO A 78 -3.28 2.84 -3.28
CA PRO A 78 -4.01 1.84 -2.50
C PRO A 78 -3.98 0.46 -3.15
N GLU A 79 -3.95 0.38 -4.49
CA GLU A 79 -3.80 -0.87 -5.23
C GLU A 79 -2.51 -1.62 -4.91
N LYS A 80 -1.39 -0.90 -4.71
CA LYS A 80 -0.12 -1.48 -4.30
C LYS A 80 -0.22 -2.05 -2.89
N HIS A 81 -0.83 -1.32 -1.97
CA HIS A 81 -1.04 -1.79 -0.59
C HIS A 81 -1.85 -3.10 -0.57
N PHE A 82 -3.00 -3.14 -1.26
CA PHE A 82 -3.82 -4.36 -1.29
C PHE A 82 -3.13 -5.52 -2.02
N ALA A 83 -2.32 -5.25 -3.05
CA ALA A 83 -1.50 -6.28 -3.68
C ALA A 83 -0.48 -6.88 -2.69
N GLU A 84 0.19 -6.04 -1.90
CA GLU A 84 1.12 -6.48 -0.85
C GLU A 84 0.43 -7.25 0.28
N VAL A 85 -0.77 -6.83 0.69
CA VAL A 85 -1.56 -7.55 1.71
C VAL A 85 -1.95 -8.93 1.21
N ILE A 86 -2.47 -9.04 -0.02
CA ILE A 86 -2.82 -10.33 -0.63
C ILE A 86 -1.57 -11.21 -0.69
N ARG A 87 -0.45 -10.69 -1.22
CA ARG A 87 0.77 -11.48 -1.35
C ARG A 87 1.28 -11.96 0.00
N THR A 88 1.34 -11.07 0.99
CA THR A 88 1.84 -11.42 2.33
C THR A 88 0.93 -12.44 3.03
N SER A 89 -0.38 -12.39 2.78
CA SER A 89 -1.33 -13.32 3.39
C SER A 89 -1.21 -14.78 2.93
N ILE A 90 -0.57 -15.01 1.78
CA ILE A 90 -0.37 -16.35 1.19
C ILE A 90 1.12 -16.75 1.13
N LEU A 91 2.00 -15.90 1.67
CA LEU A 91 3.44 -16.17 1.71
C LEU A 91 3.79 -16.84 3.03
N GLY A 92 4.08 -18.14 2.99
CA GLY A 92 4.64 -18.86 4.14
C GLY A 92 3.99 -20.21 4.36
N LEU A 93 4.01 -20.67 5.61
CA LEU A 93 3.29 -21.88 6.02
C LEU A 93 1.87 -21.51 6.43
N GLY A 94 0.90 -21.91 5.62
CA GLY A 94 -0.51 -21.59 5.80
C GLY A 94 -0.87 -20.20 5.27
N THR A 95 -2.13 -19.83 5.48
CA THR A 95 -2.72 -18.61 4.94
C THR A 95 -3.21 -17.72 6.07
N ASP A 96 -2.92 -16.42 6.03
CA ASP A 96 -3.62 -15.43 6.86
C ASP A 96 -5.00 -15.16 6.24
N GLU A 97 -5.94 -16.04 6.54
CA GLU A 97 -7.29 -16.06 5.99
C GLU A 97 -8.06 -14.76 6.29
N ASP A 98 -7.82 -14.13 7.45
CA ASP A 98 -8.45 -12.89 7.85
C ASP A 98 -8.01 -11.72 6.97
N SER A 99 -6.70 -11.57 6.75
CA SER A 99 -6.16 -10.52 5.89
C SER A 99 -6.51 -10.76 4.42
N LEU A 100 -6.42 -12.01 3.94
CA LEU A 100 -6.78 -12.39 2.59
C LEU A 100 -8.26 -12.10 2.30
N SER A 101 -9.15 -12.57 3.17
CA SER A 101 -10.60 -12.36 3.07
C SER A 101 -10.92 -10.87 3.10
N ARG A 102 -10.37 -10.12 4.07
CA ARG A 102 -10.62 -8.68 4.19
C ARG A 102 -10.18 -7.93 2.93
N ALA A 103 -9.00 -8.23 2.38
CA ALA A 103 -8.52 -7.60 1.16
C ALA A 103 -9.40 -7.93 -0.05
N ILE A 104 -9.74 -9.20 -0.27
CA ILE A 104 -10.53 -9.59 -1.45
C ILE A 104 -11.96 -9.08 -1.35
N VAL A 105 -12.64 -9.33 -0.22
CA VAL A 105 -14.06 -8.99 -0.03
C VAL A 105 -14.27 -7.47 -0.09
N THR A 106 -13.45 -6.68 0.60
CA THR A 106 -13.68 -5.22 0.66
C THR A 106 -13.32 -4.50 -0.64
N ARG A 107 -12.50 -5.11 -1.51
CA ARG A 107 -12.01 -4.49 -2.76
C ARG A 107 -12.69 -5.02 -4.01
N ALA A 108 -13.38 -6.16 -3.93
CA ALA A 108 -14.05 -6.83 -5.04
C ALA A 108 -14.85 -5.85 -5.92
N GLU A 109 -15.68 -5.01 -5.30
CA GLU A 109 -16.56 -4.06 -6.00
C GLU A 109 -15.99 -2.63 -6.11
N VAL A 110 -14.82 -2.36 -5.53
CA VAL A 110 -14.25 -1.01 -5.45
C VAL A 110 -13.18 -0.81 -6.52
N ASP A 111 -12.10 -1.58 -6.47
CA ASP A 111 -10.93 -1.39 -7.34
C ASP A 111 -10.12 -2.66 -7.60
N MET A 112 -10.70 -3.85 -7.36
CA MET A 112 -10.03 -5.14 -7.54
C MET A 112 -9.31 -5.29 -8.90
N LYS A 113 -9.87 -4.73 -9.98
CA LYS A 113 -9.20 -4.74 -11.30
C LYS A 113 -7.84 -4.03 -11.29
N LYS A 114 -7.72 -2.92 -10.57
CA LYS A 114 -6.46 -2.18 -10.41
C LYS A 114 -5.49 -2.94 -9.50
N VAL A 115 -6.00 -3.52 -8.41
CA VAL A 115 -5.22 -4.37 -7.50
C VAL A 115 -4.60 -5.54 -8.27
N LYS A 116 -5.38 -6.26 -9.08
CA LYS A 116 -4.89 -7.36 -9.92
C LYS A 116 -3.83 -6.93 -10.93
N PHE A 117 -4.06 -5.81 -11.60
CA PHE A 117 -3.09 -5.26 -12.54
C PHE A 117 -1.75 -4.93 -11.85
N GLU A 118 -1.83 -4.29 -10.69
CA GLU A 118 -0.66 -3.94 -9.89
C GLU A 118 0.05 -5.19 -9.35
N TYR A 119 -0.71 -6.17 -8.86
CA TYR A 119 -0.19 -7.45 -8.38
C TYR A 119 0.60 -8.20 -9.46
N GLY A 120 0.05 -8.28 -10.67
CA GLY A 120 0.74 -8.88 -11.82
C GLY A 120 2.03 -8.16 -12.17
N ARG A 121 2.03 -6.82 -12.11
CA ARG A 121 3.23 -6.01 -12.34
C ARG A 121 4.31 -6.26 -11.28
N MET A 122 3.92 -6.42 -10.02
CA MET A 122 4.84 -6.58 -8.89
C MET A 122 5.40 -7.99 -8.77
N TYR A 123 4.58 -9.02 -8.94
CA TYR A 123 4.92 -10.40 -8.59
C TYR A 123 5.02 -11.34 -9.78
N GLN A 124 4.74 -10.87 -11.00
CA GLN A 124 4.82 -11.67 -12.24
C GLN A 124 3.95 -12.94 -12.21
N THR A 125 2.83 -12.88 -11.48
CA THR A 125 1.80 -13.93 -11.33
C THR A 125 0.44 -13.26 -11.14
N SER A 126 -0.65 -14.00 -11.30
CA SER A 126 -2.00 -13.46 -11.09
C SER A 126 -2.46 -13.65 -9.64
N VAL A 127 -3.39 -12.80 -9.18
CA VAL A 127 -4.01 -12.97 -7.85
C VAL A 127 -4.75 -14.30 -7.80
N GLU A 128 -5.40 -14.67 -8.89
CA GLU A 128 -6.19 -15.88 -9.02
C GLU A 128 -5.35 -17.15 -8.89
N ASP A 129 -4.21 -17.22 -9.59
CA ASP A 129 -3.32 -18.39 -9.57
C ASP A 129 -2.72 -18.59 -8.18
N ASP A 130 -2.29 -17.49 -7.57
CA ASP A 130 -1.67 -17.48 -6.25
C ASP A 130 -2.68 -17.85 -5.14
N VAL A 131 -3.90 -17.28 -5.16
CA VAL A 131 -4.97 -17.61 -4.20
C VAL A 131 -5.40 -19.07 -4.36
N LYS A 132 -5.49 -19.56 -5.61
CA LYS A 132 -5.81 -20.95 -5.89
C LYS A 132 -4.71 -21.91 -5.42
N GLY A 133 -3.45 -21.48 -5.47
CA GLY A 133 -2.31 -22.28 -5.00
C GLY A 133 -2.26 -22.45 -3.48
N ASP A 134 -2.83 -21.49 -2.73
CA ASP A 134 -2.71 -21.43 -1.27
C ASP A 134 -4.00 -21.75 -0.51
N THR A 135 -5.16 -21.69 -1.17
CA THR A 135 -6.47 -21.98 -0.55
C THR A 135 -7.09 -23.26 -1.10
N SER A 136 -8.14 -23.77 -0.45
CA SER A 136 -8.87 -24.95 -0.93
C SER A 136 -10.36 -24.94 -0.61
N GLY A 137 -11.12 -25.80 -1.30
CA GLY A 137 -12.52 -26.08 -1.01
C GLY A 137 -13.46 -24.90 -1.26
N TYR A 138 -14.48 -24.75 -0.40
CA TYR A 138 -15.47 -23.68 -0.54
C TYR A 138 -14.88 -22.29 -0.34
N TYR A 139 -13.84 -22.17 0.48
CA TYR A 139 -13.16 -20.91 0.71
C TYR A 139 -12.46 -20.41 -0.57
N GLU A 140 -11.68 -21.28 -1.23
CA GLU A 140 -11.08 -21.00 -2.54
C GLU A 140 -12.14 -20.58 -3.56
N THR A 141 -13.21 -21.39 -3.68
CA THR A 141 -14.28 -21.15 -4.65
C THR A 141 -14.93 -19.78 -4.44
N PHE A 142 -15.17 -19.42 -3.18
CA PHE A 142 -15.74 -18.13 -2.80
C PHE A 142 -14.81 -16.96 -3.19
N LEU A 143 -13.53 -17.04 -2.85
CA LEU A 143 -12.56 -15.99 -3.18
C LEU A 143 -12.39 -15.83 -4.69
N LEU A 144 -12.26 -16.92 -5.45
CA LEU A 144 -12.16 -16.87 -6.91
C LEU A 144 -13.42 -16.27 -7.55
N THR A 145 -14.60 -16.55 -6.99
CA THR A 145 -15.85 -15.93 -7.45
C THR A 145 -15.81 -14.41 -7.27
N LEU A 146 -15.35 -13.91 -6.12
CA LEU A 146 -15.20 -12.47 -5.87
C LEU A 146 -14.13 -11.81 -6.74
N LEU A 147 -13.09 -12.56 -7.11
CA LEU A 147 -12.10 -12.13 -8.08
C LEU A 147 -12.72 -12.07 -9.50
N GLY A 148 -13.89 -12.64 -9.74
CA GLY A 148 -14.55 -12.63 -11.05
C GLY A 148 -14.00 -13.70 -12.00
N THR A 149 -13.34 -14.72 -11.44
CA THR A 149 -13.05 -15.96 -12.17
C THR A 149 -14.39 -16.66 -12.39
N LYS A 150 -14.77 -16.87 -13.67
CA LYS A 150 -16.00 -17.59 -13.98
C LYS A 150 -15.85 -19.04 -13.51
N SER A 151 -16.82 -19.49 -12.72
CA SER A 151 -17.09 -20.92 -12.48
C SER A 151 -17.37 -21.63 -13.79
#